data_AF-A0A0A8VGS4-F1
#
_entry.id   AF-A0A0A8VGS4-F1
#
_cell.length_a   1.000
_cell.length_b   1.000
_cell.length_c   1.000
_cell.angle_alpha   90.00
_cell.angle_beta   90.00
_cell.angle_gamma   90.00
#
_symmetry.space_group_name_H-M   'P 1'
#
loop_
_entity.id
_entity.type
_entity.pdbx_description
1 polymer ?
#
loop_
_entity_poly.entity_id
_entity_poly.type
_entity_poly.pdbx_seq_one_letter_code
_entity_poly.pdbx_strand_id
1 'polypeptide(L)' 'MAFGDGEWIHFTGTGYLIRLNAGNHPVLRLRQLGLSKACRCLVTSLMKRHGLTYLHIDALGDVLPGFATFDW' A
#
# COMPACT_ATOMS: atom_id res chain seq x y z
N MET A 1 -6.50 -20.22 -6.69
CA MET A 1 -7.48 -19.28 -7.26
C MET A 1 -6.75 -18.00 -7.62
N ALA A 2 -6.75 -17.61 -8.89
CA ALA A 2 -6.23 -16.32 -9.30
C ALA A 2 -7.36 -15.30 -9.15
N PHE A 3 -7.21 -14.43 -8.16
CA PHE A 3 -8.14 -13.34 -7.89
C PHE A 3 -8.04 -12.30 -9.02
N GLY A 4 -9.18 -11.79 -9.50
CA GLY A 4 -9.21 -10.76 -10.56
C GLY A 4 -8.65 -9.43 -10.07
N ASP A 5 -8.24 -8.55 -10.98
CA ASP A 5 -7.63 -7.26 -10.63
C ASP A 5 -8.52 -6.38 -9.73
N GLY A 6 -9.85 -6.52 -9.83
CA GLY A 6 -10.81 -5.82 -8.97
C GLY A 6 -10.84 -6.28 -7.51
N GLU A 7 -10.13 -7.36 -7.14
CA GLU A 7 -10.16 -7.92 -5.79
C GLU A 7 -8.99 -7.43 -4.90
N TRP A 8 -7.99 -6.77 -5.49
CA TRP A 8 -6.78 -6.39 -4.74
C TRP A 8 -6.58 -4.89 -4.56
N ILE A 9 -7.29 -4.04 -5.30
CA ILE A 9 -7.30 -2.58 -5.11
C ILE A 9 -8.74 -2.06 -5.12
N HIS A 10 -9.09 -1.27 -4.11
CA HIS A 10 -10.42 -0.69 -3.95
C HIS A 10 -10.31 0.82 -3.72
N PHE A 11 -11.02 1.61 -4.50
CA PHE A 11 -11.09 3.06 -4.32
C PHE A 11 -12.04 3.40 -3.16
N THR A 12 -11.56 4.17 -2.18
CA THR A 12 -12.31 4.50 -0.95
C THR A 12 -13.10 5.82 -1.05
N GLY A 13 -13.07 6.49 -2.20
CA GLY A 13 -13.64 7.83 -2.40
C GLY A 13 -12.58 8.94 -2.38
N THR A 14 -11.52 8.77 -1.58
CA THR A 14 -10.45 9.75 -1.37
C THR A 14 -9.06 9.13 -1.49
N GLY A 15 -9.02 7.81 -1.68
CA GLY A 15 -7.80 7.02 -1.61
C GLY A 15 -8.01 5.61 -2.11
N TYR A 16 -7.08 4.73 -1.77
CA TYR A 16 -7.08 3.34 -2.19
C TYR A 16 -6.77 2.40 -1.03
N LEU A 17 -7.57 1.36 -0.88
CA LEU A 17 -7.30 0.19 -0.06
C LEU A 17 -6.69 -0.89 -0.95
N ILE A 18 -5.48 -1.32 -0.62
CA ILE A 18 -4.70 -2.32 -1.36
C ILE A 18 -4.56 -3.58 -0.51
N ARG A 19 -5.04 -4.71 -1.02
CA ARG A 19 -4.90 -6.03 -0.39
C ARG A 19 -3.59 -6.68 -0.83
N LEU A 20 -2.61 -6.68 0.08
CA LEU A 20 -1.24 -7.14 -0.18
C LEU A 20 -1.11 -8.67 -0.28
N ASN A 21 -2.11 -9.42 0.19
CA ASN A 21 -2.14 -10.89 0.13
C ASN A 21 -3.04 -11.47 -0.97
N ALA A 22 -3.61 -10.63 -1.84
CA ALA A 22 -4.51 -11.06 -2.91
C ALA A 22 -3.80 -11.69 -4.12
N GLY A 23 -2.49 -11.93 -4.07
CA GLY A 23 -1.78 -12.59 -5.15
C GLY A 23 -0.26 -12.63 -4.96
N ASN A 24 0.42 -13.16 -5.98
CA ASN A 24 1.88 -13.27 -5.98
C ASN A 24 2.55 -11.91 -6.29
N HIS A 25 3.75 -11.71 -5.74
CA HIS A 25 4.61 -10.54 -5.99
C HIS A 25 4.00 -9.16 -5.63
N PRO A 26 3.56 -8.94 -4.37
CA PRO A 26 2.95 -7.68 -3.94
C PRO A 26 3.83 -6.46 -4.19
N VAL A 27 5.16 -6.60 -4.01
CA VAL A 27 6.13 -5.52 -4.23
C VAL A 27 6.19 -5.08 -5.70
N LEU A 28 6.02 -6.01 -6.65
CA LEU A 28 5.99 -5.70 -8.08
C LEU A 28 4.72 -4.91 -8.43
N ARG A 29 3.57 -5.30 -7.87
CA ARG A 29 2.30 -4.58 -8.06
C ARG A 29 2.38 -3.16 -7.52
N LEU A 30 2.94 -2.98 -6.31
CA LEU A 30 3.17 -1.65 -5.75
C LEU A 30 4.09 -0.78 -6.63
N ARG A 31 5.08 -1.39 -7.28
CA ARG A 31 5.94 -0.67 -8.24
C ARG A 31 5.17 -0.22 -9.48
N GLN A 32 4.29 -1.06 -10.01
CA GLN A 32 3.46 -0.74 -11.18
C GLN A 32 2.44 0.36 -10.87
N LEU A 33 1.97 0.46 -9.62
CA LEU A 33 1.15 1.55 -9.12
C LEU A 33 1.91 2.88 -8.91
N GLY A 34 3.22 2.91 -9.14
CA GLY A 34 4.02 4.13 -8.98
C GLY A 34 4.52 4.39 -7.57
N LEU A 35 4.32 3.47 -6.60
CA LEU A 35 4.84 3.68 -5.25
C LEU A 35 6.37 3.73 -5.24
N SER A 36 6.92 4.69 -4.52
CA SER A 36 8.35 4.93 -4.41
C SER A 36 9.12 3.71 -3.88
N LYS A 37 10.44 3.67 -4.11
CA LYS A 37 11.30 2.60 -3.56
C LYS A 37 11.22 2.56 -2.02
N ALA A 38 11.21 3.73 -1.37
CA ALA A 38 11.13 3.83 0.08
C ALA A 38 9.81 3.25 0.60
N CYS A 39 8.68 3.62 -0.02
CA CYS A 39 7.37 3.07 0.31
C CYS A 39 7.36 1.54 0.22
N ARG A 40 7.86 1.00 -0.90
CA ARG A 40 7.92 -0.44 -1.12
C ARG A 40 8.77 -1.16 -0.07
N CYS A 41 9.89 -0.57 0.34
CA CYS A 41 10.74 -1.12 1.40
C CYS A 41 10.02 -1.14 2.76
N LEU A 42 9.32 -0.06 3.10
CA LEU A 42 8.52 0.04 4.32
C LEU A 42 7.42 -1.03 4.34
N VAL A 43 6.57 -1.06 3.31
CA VAL A 43 5.47 -2.01 3.20
C VAL A 43 6.00 -3.46 3.26
N THR A 44 7.06 -3.78 2.53
CA THR A 44 7.67 -5.12 2.56
C THR A 44 8.14 -5.50 3.97
N SER A 45 8.72 -4.55 4.71
CA SER A 45 9.18 -4.79 6.08
C SER A 45 8.01 -5.06 7.02
N LEU A 46 6.93 -4.29 6.90
CA LEU A 46 5.71 -4.46 7.69
C LEU A 46 4.99 -5.78 7.38
N MET A 47 4.92 -6.16 6.10
CA MET A 47 4.38 -7.47 5.70
C MET A 47 5.15 -8.63 6.36
N LYS A 48 6.49 -8.59 6.29
CA LYS A 48 7.34 -9.68 6.80
C LYS A 48 7.38 -9.76 8.33
N ARG A 49 7.41 -8.61 9.00
CA ARG A 49 7.60 -8.54 10.46
C ARG A 49 6.29 -8.54 11.24
N HIS A 50 5.22 -8.03 10.64
CA HIS A 50 3.95 -7.78 11.32
C HIS A 50 2.74 -8.37 10.60
N GLY A 51 2.93 -9.12 9.50
CA GLY A 51 1.83 -9.76 8.79
C GLY A 51 0.85 -8.78 8.15
N LEU A 52 1.32 -7.58 7.76
CA LEU A 52 0.47 -6.58 7.12
C LEU A 52 -0.21 -7.15 5.86
N THR A 53 -1.54 -7.18 5.85
CA THR A 53 -2.35 -7.72 4.74
C THR A 53 -3.05 -6.66 3.91
N TYR A 54 -3.22 -5.44 4.46
CA TYR A 54 -3.86 -4.31 3.80
C TYR A 54 -3.03 -3.04 3.96
N LEU A 55 -3.04 -2.20 2.92
CA LEU A 55 -2.46 -0.86 2.91
C LEU A 55 -3.53 0.12 2.45
N HIS A 56 -3.90 1.08 3.29
CA HIS A 56 -4.78 2.18 2.91
C HIS A 56 -3.92 3.43 2.72
N ILE A 57 -4.07 4.08 1.56
CA ILE A 57 -3.44 5.36 1.23
C ILE A 57 -4.57 6.33 0.95
N ASP A 58 -4.58 7.48 1.62
CA ASP A 58 -5.66 8.47 1.52
C ASP A 58 -5.11 9.86 1.17
N ALA A 59 -5.81 10.59 0.31
CA ALA A 59 -5.44 11.94 -0.10
C ALA A 59 -5.95 13.02 0.86
N LEU A 60 -6.90 12.72 1.74
CA LEU A 60 -7.43 13.66 2.74
C LEU A 60 -6.79 13.51 4.12
N GLY A 61 -5.62 12.87 4.21
CA GLY A 61 -4.89 12.74 5.46
C GLY A 61 -4.32 14.09 5.93
N ASP A 62 -4.58 14.45 7.18
CA ASP A 62 -3.95 15.61 7.81
C ASP A 62 -2.48 15.34 8.16
N VAL A 63 -1.66 16.40 8.09
CA VAL A 63 -0.30 16.37 8.62
C VAL A 63 -0.34 16.52 10.13
N LEU A 64 0.01 15.45 10.85
CA LEU A 64 0.03 15.45 12.31
C LEU A 64 1.32 16.11 12.86
N PRO A 65 1.20 17.07 13.80
CA PRO A 65 2.36 17.66 14.47
C PRO A 65 3.23 16.60 15.15
N GLY A 66 4.56 16.67 14.96
CA GLY A 66 5.51 15.75 15.59
C GLY A 66 5.73 14.43 14.84
N PHE A 67 5.04 14.20 13.72
CA PHE A 67 5.29 13.05 12.85
C PHE A 67 6.14 13.46 11.64
N ALA A 68 7.06 12.58 11.25
CA ALA A 68 7.83 12.78 10.02
C ALA A 68 6.91 12.62 8.80
N THR A 69 6.88 13.64 7.95
CA THR A 69 6.34 13.55 6.60
C THR A 69 7.46 13.21 5.63
N PHE A 70 7.09 12.68 4.47
CA PHE A 70 8.04 12.37 3.44
C PHE A 70 7.51 12.80 2.08
N ASP A 71 8.31 13.53 1.31
CA ASP A 71 7.92 14.08 0.00
C ASP A 71 8.30 13.15 -1.18
N TRP A 72 8.45 11.85 -0.92
CA TRP A 72 8.95 10.86 -1.89
C TRP A 72 7.86 10.01 -2.54
#